data_AF-A0A0C1FG68-F1
#
_entry.id   AF-A0A0C1FG68-F1
#
_cell.length_a   1.000
_cell.length_b   1.000
_cell.length_c   1.000
_cell.angle_alpha   90.00
_cell.angle_beta   90.00
_cell.angle_gamma   90.00
#
_symmetry.space_group_name_H-M   'P 1'
#
loop_
_entity.id
_entity.type
_entity.pdbx_description
1 polymer ?
#
loop_
_entity_poly.entity_id
_entity_poly.type
_entity_poly.pdbx_seq_one_letter_code
_entity_poly.pdbx_strand_id
1 'polypeptide(L)'
;MQKLVKKNKAVFIGLFFCNLIVAFLTPYILPERYFNDTVIIVFDKGHEIGWFGSYPFVIMFYKLTGLRHLPFFLIALIQFPIVTYILYKIGVPSNFHKLNVKNILVYIGLLLSGIYMSMPTKEFITFLLFCTIPFIFQSKRKPRFKIVFSLVLIACFSFFRPYYLLMPIFAVGMYLVSFIKFENKTFSTIFYGLLIAIFLSLSHGVLRGEYISKQTRENYVTNANKNSINTAIVSPISQDTWYGEAFGIVYGFMAVNVPVVEAIKHILSPQVLAFVIWQLLIFYILFVRFSRCLKNRKQYQFELWTLLILFAYFIVQGIFEPDLGTSIRHKIGLFPLIYFALYYEDFRKDIRQSI
;
A
#
# COMPACT_ATOMS: atom_id res chain seq x y z
N MET A 1 11.61 -39.77 -12.89
CA MET A 1 11.76 -38.35 -13.26
C MET A 1 11.78 -37.49 -12.00
N GLN A 2 12.96 -37.09 -11.51
CA GLN A 2 13.04 -36.13 -10.39
C GLN A 2 12.63 -34.75 -10.90
N LYS A 3 11.48 -34.23 -10.43
CA LYS A 3 11.14 -32.81 -10.63
C LYS A 3 12.12 -31.96 -9.81
N LEU A 4 13.24 -31.58 -10.40
CA LEU A 4 14.19 -30.64 -9.78
C LEU A 4 13.49 -29.28 -9.60
N VAL A 5 13.17 -28.94 -8.36
CA VAL A 5 12.59 -27.63 -8.01
C VAL A 5 13.67 -26.56 -8.24
N LYS A 6 13.38 -25.56 -9.06
CA LYS A 6 14.30 -24.43 -9.30
C LYS A 6 14.60 -23.71 -7.97
N LYS A 7 15.87 -23.32 -7.75
CA LYS A 7 16.35 -22.67 -6.51
C LYS A 7 15.49 -21.48 -6.07
N ASN A 8 15.05 -20.64 -7.01
CA ASN A 8 14.17 -19.50 -6.73
C ASN A 8 12.82 -19.92 -6.14
N LYS A 9 12.18 -20.95 -6.70
CA LYS A 9 10.92 -21.51 -6.18
C LYS A 9 11.12 -22.18 -4.84
N ALA A 10 12.23 -22.88 -4.63
CA ALA A 10 12.56 -23.49 -3.35
C ALA A 10 12.67 -22.44 -2.23
N VAL A 11 13.39 -21.33 -2.48
CA VAL A 11 13.50 -20.22 -1.50
C VAL A 11 12.13 -19.57 -1.24
N PHE A 12 11.31 -19.37 -2.27
CA PHE A 12 9.96 -18.83 -2.10
C PHE A 12 9.08 -19.74 -1.22
N ILE A 13 9.13 -21.06 -1.46
CA ILE A 13 8.39 -22.04 -0.67
C ILE A 13 8.95 -22.13 0.77
N GLY A 14 10.26 -22.06 0.95
CA GLY A 14 10.88 -22.01 2.28
C GLY A 14 10.42 -20.79 3.08
N LEU A 15 10.44 -19.60 2.45
CA LEU A 15 9.92 -18.38 3.06
C LEU A 15 8.42 -18.47 3.35
N PHE A 16 7.64 -19.14 2.51
CA PHE A 16 6.24 -19.41 2.80
C PHE A 16 6.09 -20.17 4.12
N PHE A 17 6.78 -21.30 4.31
CA PHE A 17 6.66 -22.08 5.54
C PHE A 17 7.18 -21.32 6.77
N CYS A 18 8.32 -20.63 6.66
CA CYS A 18 8.85 -19.81 7.75
C CYS A 18 7.86 -18.72 8.19
N ASN A 19 7.28 -17.99 7.24
CA ASN A 19 6.32 -16.93 7.54
C ASN A 19 4.95 -17.45 7.94
N LEU A 20 4.56 -18.65 7.53
CA LEU A 20 3.34 -19.32 7.99
C LEU A 20 3.43 -19.64 9.49
N ILE A 21 4.60 -20.08 9.97
CA ILE A 21 4.86 -20.28 11.41
C ILE A 21 4.73 -18.95 12.14
N VAL A 22 5.33 -17.86 11.61
CA VAL A 22 5.19 -16.53 12.19
C VAL A 22 3.73 -16.08 12.24
N ALA A 23 2.99 -16.24 11.14
CA ALA A 23 1.58 -15.87 11.06
C ALA A 23 0.72 -16.66 12.08
N PHE A 24 1.00 -17.95 12.25
CA PHE A 24 0.34 -18.80 13.25
C PHE A 24 0.65 -18.35 14.69
N LEU A 25 1.89 -17.95 14.97
CA LEU A 25 2.33 -17.53 16.31
C LEU A 25 1.97 -16.08 16.64
N THR A 26 1.65 -15.27 15.63
CA THR A 26 1.36 -13.83 15.78
C THR A 26 0.30 -13.53 16.85
N PRO A 27 -0.86 -14.24 16.90
CA PRO A 27 -1.88 -14.04 17.94
C PRO A 27 -1.39 -14.24 19.38
N TYR A 28 -0.31 -15.00 19.59
CA TYR A 28 0.22 -15.34 20.91
C TYR A 28 1.38 -14.45 21.35
N ILE A 29 2.05 -13.80 20.40
CA ILE A 29 3.26 -13.00 20.65
C ILE A 29 2.95 -11.50 20.68
N LEU A 30 2.03 -11.03 19.84
CA LEU A 30 1.77 -9.60 19.72
C LEU A 30 0.94 -9.05 20.88
N PRO A 31 1.21 -7.81 21.32
CA PRO A 31 0.36 -7.10 22.28
C PRO A 31 -1.06 -6.87 21.77
N GLU A 32 -2.04 -6.79 22.69
CA GLU A 32 -3.48 -6.63 22.37
C GLU A 32 -3.80 -5.47 21.43
N ARG A 33 -3.05 -4.35 21.55
CA ARG A 33 -3.23 -3.15 20.69
C ARG A 33 -3.17 -3.45 19.19
N TYR A 34 -2.44 -4.48 18.76
CA TYR A 34 -2.33 -4.86 17.35
C TYR A 34 -3.64 -5.43 16.80
N PHE A 35 -4.52 -5.91 17.69
CA PHE A 35 -5.80 -6.56 17.37
C PHE A 35 -7.01 -5.63 17.51
N ASN A 36 -6.83 -4.34 17.83
CA ASN A 36 -7.96 -3.41 18.03
C ASN A 36 -8.93 -3.39 16.84
N ASP A 37 -8.41 -3.24 15.62
CA ASP A 37 -9.21 -3.29 14.37
C ASP A 37 -9.92 -4.65 14.23
N THR A 38 -9.20 -5.73 14.50
CA THR A 38 -9.72 -7.11 14.44
C THR A 38 -10.87 -7.32 15.40
N VAL A 39 -10.77 -6.81 16.64
CA VAL A 39 -11.81 -6.88 17.66
C VAL A 39 -13.06 -6.12 17.21
N ILE A 40 -12.91 -4.94 16.60
CA ILE A 40 -14.05 -4.20 16.02
C ILE A 40 -14.73 -5.04 14.94
N ILE A 41 -13.95 -5.66 14.05
CA ILE A 41 -14.46 -6.50 12.95
C ILE A 41 -15.18 -7.75 13.47
N VAL A 42 -14.61 -8.42 14.47
CA VAL A 42 -15.07 -9.71 14.99
C VAL A 42 -16.21 -9.56 16.00
N PHE A 43 -16.35 -8.42 16.66
CA PHE A 43 -17.47 -8.20 17.57
C PHE A 43 -18.56 -7.31 16.98
N ASP A 44 -18.32 -6.64 15.85
CA ASP A 44 -19.28 -5.72 15.24
C ASP A 44 -19.79 -4.71 16.27
N LYS A 45 -18.84 -4.10 17.00
CA LYS A 45 -19.14 -3.24 18.16
C LYS A 45 -20.08 -2.06 17.83
N GLY A 46 -20.10 -1.62 16.57
CA GLY A 46 -20.95 -0.52 16.12
C GLY A 46 -22.23 -0.96 15.39
N HIS A 47 -22.49 -2.27 15.25
CA HIS A 47 -23.61 -2.78 14.45
C HIS A 47 -23.67 -2.18 13.04
N GLU A 48 -22.50 -2.08 12.39
CA GLU A 48 -22.34 -1.29 11.16
C GLU A 48 -22.37 -2.15 9.90
N ILE A 49 -22.81 -3.42 9.97
CA ILE A 49 -22.79 -4.33 8.81
C ILE A 49 -23.46 -3.69 7.60
N GLY A 50 -22.73 -3.63 6.48
CA GLY A 50 -23.23 -3.01 5.27
C GLY A 50 -22.28 -3.07 4.09
N TRP A 51 -22.73 -2.54 2.95
CA TRP A 51 -21.98 -2.55 1.69
C TRP A 51 -21.06 -1.34 1.52
N PHE A 52 -21.28 -0.26 2.27
CA PHE A 52 -20.54 1.00 2.15
C PHE A 52 -19.71 1.25 3.40
N GLY A 53 -18.43 1.59 3.20
CA GLY A 53 -17.48 1.84 4.28
C GLY A 53 -16.58 0.63 4.57
N SER A 54 -15.38 0.92 5.06
CA SER A 54 -14.34 -0.10 5.23
C SER A 54 -14.67 -1.11 6.33
N TYR A 55 -15.15 -0.66 7.51
CA TYR A 55 -15.60 -1.55 8.58
C TYR A 55 -16.88 -2.30 8.22
N PRO A 56 -17.97 -1.64 7.78
CA PRO A 56 -19.21 -2.31 7.35
C PRO A 56 -18.98 -3.49 6.41
N PHE A 57 -18.23 -3.25 5.34
CA PHE A 57 -17.98 -4.25 4.31
C PHE A 57 -17.12 -5.41 4.81
N VAL A 58 -16.11 -5.12 5.64
CA VAL A 58 -15.22 -6.14 6.19
C VAL A 58 -15.93 -7.03 7.21
N ILE A 59 -16.74 -6.45 8.09
CA ILE A 59 -17.56 -7.21 9.04
C ILE A 59 -18.50 -8.14 8.27
N MET A 60 -19.16 -7.62 7.22
CA MET A 60 -20.01 -8.42 6.35
C MET A 60 -19.23 -9.55 5.65
N PHE A 61 -18.06 -9.26 5.08
CA PHE A 61 -17.21 -10.25 4.43
C PHE A 61 -16.81 -11.38 5.38
N TYR A 62 -16.35 -11.06 6.59
CA TYR A 62 -15.95 -12.06 7.58
C TYR A 62 -17.12 -12.83 8.18
N LYS A 63 -18.32 -12.23 8.24
CA LYS A 63 -19.56 -12.90 8.61
C LYS A 63 -20.01 -13.90 7.53
N LEU A 64 -20.06 -13.47 6.26
CA LEU A 64 -20.48 -14.31 5.14
C LEU A 64 -19.53 -15.49 4.88
N THR A 65 -18.23 -15.29 5.07
CA THR A 65 -17.23 -16.36 4.92
C THR A 65 -17.13 -17.29 6.12
N GLY A 66 -17.79 -16.98 7.24
CA GLY A 66 -17.70 -17.71 8.51
C GLY A 66 -16.35 -17.55 9.24
N LEU A 67 -15.38 -16.90 8.61
CA LEU A 67 -14.03 -16.70 9.16
C LEU A 67 -14.04 -15.89 10.46
N ARG A 68 -15.06 -15.06 10.70
CA ARG A 68 -15.25 -14.30 11.95
C ARG A 68 -15.32 -15.20 13.20
N HIS A 69 -15.77 -16.44 13.06
CA HIS A 69 -15.96 -17.37 14.18
C HIS A 69 -14.73 -18.23 14.47
N LEU A 70 -13.70 -18.16 13.63
CA LEU A 70 -12.48 -18.95 13.81
C LEU A 70 -11.50 -18.22 14.74
N PRO A 71 -10.71 -18.97 15.54
CA PRO A 71 -9.59 -18.38 16.25
C PRO A 71 -8.54 -17.84 15.26
N PHE A 72 -7.84 -16.77 15.64
CA PHE A 72 -6.97 -16.03 14.72
C PHE A 72 -5.86 -16.88 14.10
N PHE A 73 -5.30 -17.85 14.84
CA PHE A 73 -4.28 -18.74 14.28
C PHE A 73 -4.81 -19.60 13.11
N LEU A 74 -6.08 -20.02 13.14
CA LEU A 74 -6.70 -20.74 12.01
C LEU A 74 -6.94 -19.81 10.83
N ILE A 75 -7.32 -18.56 11.10
CA ILE A 75 -7.47 -17.54 10.06
C ILE A 75 -6.13 -17.29 9.36
N ALA A 76 -5.03 -17.24 10.11
CA ALA A 76 -3.68 -17.14 9.56
C ALA A 76 -3.34 -18.30 8.60
N LEU A 77 -3.73 -19.54 8.97
CA LEU A 77 -3.55 -20.74 8.13
C LEU A 77 -4.41 -20.73 6.85
N ILE A 78 -5.38 -19.82 6.74
CA ILE A 78 -6.21 -19.66 5.54
C ILE A 78 -5.73 -18.45 4.71
N GLN A 79 -5.66 -17.27 5.32
CA GLN A 79 -5.36 -16.03 4.62
C GLN A 79 -3.93 -15.94 4.11
N PHE A 80 -2.94 -16.31 4.94
CA PHE A 80 -1.54 -16.17 4.54
C PHE A 80 -1.17 -17.10 3.36
N PRO A 81 -1.64 -18.36 3.30
CA PRO A 81 -1.51 -19.18 2.10
C PRO A 81 -2.18 -18.59 0.86
N ILE A 82 -3.37 -17.99 0.97
CA ILE A 82 -4.03 -17.33 -0.16
C ILE A 82 -3.17 -16.18 -0.68
N VAL A 83 -2.71 -15.29 0.20
CA VAL A 83 -1.84 -14.15 -0.13
C VAL A 83 -0.57 -14.60 -0.82
N THR A 84 0.11 -15.60 -0.25
CA THR A 84 1.37 -16.11 -0.79
C THR A 84 1.18 -16.86 -2.11
N TYR A 85 0.08 -17.60 -2.25
CA TYR A 85 -0.30 -18.27 -3.49
C TYR A 85 -0.57 -17.26 -4.62
N ILE A 86 -1.24 -16.15 -4.31
CA ILE A 86 -1.45 -15.06 -5.27
C ILE A 86 -0.11 -14.49 -5.74
N LEU A 87 0.83 -14.21 -4.83
CA LEU A 87 2.18 -13.73 -5.21
C LEU A 87 2.93 -14.77 -6.05
N TYR A 88 2.81 -16.06 -5.72
CA TYR A 88 3.37 -17.14 -6.53
C TYR A 88 2.79 -17.15 -7.95
N LYS A 89 1.49 -16.87 -8.09
CA LYS A 89 0.79 -16.79 -9.38
C LYS A 89 1.15 -15.55 -10.19
N ILE A 90 1.42 -14.42 -9.55
CA ILE A 90 2.00 -13.24 -10.23
C ILE A 90 3.35 -13.62 -10.84
N GLY A 91 4.14 -14.44 -10.13
CA GLY A 91 5.33 -15.10 -10.65
C GLY A 91 6.51 -15.01 -9.69
N VAL A 92 7.39 -16.02 -9.68
CA VAL A 92 8.61 -16.02 -8.86
C VAL A 92 9.82 -15.66 -9.72
N PRO A 93 10.53 -14.55 -9.44
CA PRO A 93 11.61 -14.05 -10.28
C PRO A 93 12.80 -15.02 -10.28
N SER A 94 13.55 -15.02 -11.38
CA SER A 94 14.67 -15.97 -11.61
C SER A 94 15.75 -15.85 -10.53
N ASN A 95 16.04 -14.61 -10.13
CA ASN A 95 17.05 -14.27 -9.13
C ASN A 95 16.51 -14.21 -7.70
N PHE A 96 15.30 -14.74 -7.41
CA PHE A 96 14.70 -14.64 -6.07
C PHE A 96 15.63 -15.20 -5.00
N HIS A 97 16.31 -16.33 -5.26
CA HIS A 97 17.23 -16.98 -4.32
C HIS A 97 18.49 -16.18 -3.95
N LYS A 98 18.83 -15.11 -4.67
CA LYS A 98 20.05 -14.32 -4.40
C LYS A 98 19.79 -13.31 -3.28
N LEU A 99 20.69 -13.20 -2.31
CA LEU A 99 20.61 -12.16 -1.28
C LEU A 99 21.07 -10.82 -1.85
N ASN A 100 20.12 -9.96 -2.21
CA ASN A 100 20.34 -8.57 -2.62
C ASN A 100 19.31 -7.68 -1.92
N VAL A 101 19.57 -6.36 -1.90
CA VAL A 101 18.71 -5.38 -1.21
C VAL A 101 17.24 -5.53 -1.62
N LYS A 102 16.95 -5.62 -2.92
CA LYS A 102 15.58 -5.78 -3.44
C LYS A 102 14.89 -7.03 -2.89
N ASN A 103 15.56 -8.19 -2.89
CA ASN A 103 15.00 -9.43 -2.41
C ASN A 103 14.81 -9.42 -0.88
N ILE A 104 15.76 -8.85 -0.13
CA ILE A 104 15.63 -8.68 1.33
C ILE A 104 14.40 -7.84 1.67
N LEU A 105 14.16 -6.74 0.97
CA LEU A 105 12.96 -5.90 1.18
C LEU A 105 11.66 -6.68 0.93
N VAL A 106 11.66 -7.54 -0.08
CA VAL A 106 10.51 -8.40 -0.40
C VAL A 106 10.33 -9.50 0.65
N TYR A 107 11.41 -10.07 1.18
CA TYR A 107 11.33 -11.05 2.27
C TYR A 107 10.74 -10.43 3.53
N ILE A 108 11.16 -9.20 3.85
CA ILE A 108 10.55 -8.43 4.95
C ILE A 108 9.08 -8.14 4.64
N GLY A 109 8.73 -7.77 3.40
CA GLY A 109 7.33 -7.58 3.00
C GLY A 109 6.47 -8.85 3.16
N LEU A 110 7.02 -10.03 2.86
CA LEU A 110 6.36 -11.33 3.09
C LEU A 110 6.17 -11.60 4.59
N LEU A 111 7.18 -11.31 5.41
CA LEU A 111 7.09 -11.40 6.87
C LEU A 111 6.00 -10.49 7.43
N LEU A 112 6.00 -9.22 7.01
CA LEU A 112 4.98 -8.25 7.41
C LEU A 112 3.58 -8.64 6.94
N SER A 113 3.46 -9.26 5.76
CA SER A 113 2.20 -9.83 5.28
C SER A 113 1.72 -10.95 6.19
N GLY A 114 2.62 -11.83 6.65
CA GLY A 114 2.32 -12.87 7.63
C GLY A 114 1.81 -12.29 8.95
N ILE A 115 2.42 -11.20 9.42
CA ILE A 115 2.02 -10.53 10.66
C ILE A 115 0.65 -9.86 10.50
N TYR A 116 0.48 -8.97 9.51
CA TYR A 116 -0.71 -8.12 9.41
C TYR A 116 -1.94 -8.82 8.79
N MET A 117 -1.75 -9.92 8.06
CA MET A 117 -2.83 -10.70 7.43
C MET A 117 -3.03 -12.05 8.12
N SER A 118 -2.56 -12.21 9.36
CA SER A 118 -2.84 -13.38 10.20
C SER A 118 -4.23 -13.35 10.85
N MET A 119 -4.98 -12.26 10.68
CA MET A 119 -6.21 -11.98 11.41
C MET A 119 -7.22 -11.22 10.54
N PRO A 120 -8.53 -11.19 10.90
CA PRO A 120 -9.52 -10.39 10.20
C PRO A 120 -9.12 -8.93 10.07
N THR A 121 -8.97 -8.46 8.83
CA THR A 121 -8.31 -7.19 8.55
C THR A 121 -8.78 -6.58 7.24
N LYS A 122 -8.80 -5.25 7.15
CA LYS A 122 -9.20 -4.51 5.93
C LYS A 122 -8.19 -4.75 4.79
N GLU A 123 -6.96 -4.99 5.17
CA GLU A 123 -5.76 -5.06 4.34
C GLU A 123 -5.74 -6.34 3.50
N PHE A 124 -6.35 -7.41 3.99
CA PHE A 124 -6.55 -8.64 3.22
C PHE A 124 -7.46 -8.35 2.02
N ILE A 125 -8.55 -7.61 2.22
CA ILE A 125 -9.43 -7.20 1.13
C ILE A 125 -8.72 -6.23 0.17
N THR A 126 -7.99 -5.24 0.71
CA THR A 126 -7.16 -4.34 -0.08
C THR A 126 -6.13 -5.11 -0.93
N PHE A 127 -5.50 -6.15 -0.38
CA PHE A 127 -4.56 -7.01 -1.09
C PHE A 127 -5.22 -7.76 -2.25
N LEU A 128 -6.40 -8.35 -2.01
CA LEU A 128 -7.17 -9.05 -3.03
C LEU A 128 -7.59 -8.10 -4.17
N LEU A 129 -7.95 -6.85 -3.86
CA LEU A 129 -8.21 -5.84 -4.89
C LEU A 129 -6.95 -5.57 -5.70
N PHE A 130 -5.86 -5.16 -5.05
CA PHE A 130 -4.68 -4.66 -5.76
C PHE A 130 -3.90 -5.77 -6.48
N CYS A 131 -4.05 -7.04 -6.10
CA CYS A 131 -3.46 -8.16 -6.84
C CYS A 131 -4.10 -8.39 -8.21
N THR A 132 -5.33 -7.92 -8.45
CA THR A 132 -5.98 -8.03 -9.76
C THR A 132 -5.24 -7.23 -10.84
N ILE A 133 -4.60 -6.11 -10.50
CA ILE A 133 -3.93 -5.22 -11.45
C ILE A 133 -2.74 -5.89 -12.13
N PRO A 134 -1.79 -6.55 -11.41
CA PRO A 134 -0.77 -7.39 -12.03
C PRO A 134 -1.34 -8.41 -13.02
N PHE A 135 -2.41 -9.12 -12.65
CA PHE A 135 -3.06 -10.10 -13.54
C PHE A 135 -3.68 -9.45 -14.79
N ILE A 136 -4.33 -8.29 -14.64
CA ILE A 136 -4.84 -7.50 -15.77
C ILE A 136 -3.69 -7.13 -16.70
N PHE A 137 -2.56 -6.66 -16.16
CA PHE A 137 -1.40 -6.24 -16.95
C PHE A 137 -0.70 -7.41 -17.65
N GLN A 138 -0.71 -8.61 -17.05
CA GLN A 138 -0.21 -9.85 -17.63
C GLN A 138 -1.17 -10.51 -18.64
N SER A 139 -2.43 -10.09 -18.71
CA SER A 139 -3.43 -10.67 -19.64
C SER A 139 -3.10 -10.40 -21.12
N LYS A 140 -3.75 -11.10 -22.06
CA LYS A 140 -3.61 -10.86 -23.51
C LYS A 140 -4.44 -9.68 -24.07
N ARG A 141 -5.06 -8.87 -23.19
CA ARG A 141 -5.94 -7.76 -23.61
C ARG A 141 -5.16 -6.54 -24.13
N LYS A 142 -5.82 -5.67 -24.89
CA LYS A 142 -5.22 -4.43 -25.43
C LYS A 142 -4.67 -3.53 -24.31
N PRO A 143 -3.53 -2.83 -24.50
CA PRO A 143 -2.91 -2.00 -23.46
C PRO A 143 -3.83 -0.91 -22.88
N ARG A 144 -4.60 -0.22 -23.74
CA ARG A 144 -5.56 0.81 -23.29
C ARG A 144 -6.63 0.25 -22.37
N PHE A 145 -7.19 -0.92 -22.73
CA PHE A 145 -8.20 -1.60 -21.91
C PHE A 145 -7.64 -1.97 -20.54
N LYS A 146 -6.42 -2.52 -20.49
CA LYS A 146 -5.74 -2.88 -19.24
C LYS A 146 -5.63 -1.67 -18.29
N ILE A 147 -5.17 -0.53 -18.81
CA ILE A 147 -4.97 0.68 -18.00
C ILE A 147 -6.32 1.24 -17.51
N VAL A 148 -7.27 1.44 -18.42
CA VAL A 148 -8.58 1.99 -18.08
C VAL A 148 -9.32 1.09 -17.09
N PHE A 149 -9.30 -0.23 -17.32
CA PHE A 149 -9.94 -1.19 -16.42
C PHE A 149 -9.32 -1.19 -15.02
N SER A 150 -7.99 -1.12 -14.91
CA SER A 150 -7.33 -0.99 -13.60
C SER A 150 -7.71 0.30 -12.87
N LEU A 151 -7.80 1.43 -13.58
CA LEU A 151 -8.20 2.72 -12.98
C LEU A 151 -9.67 2.72 -12.54
N VAL A 152 -10.57 2.20 -13.39
CA VAL A 152 -11.99 2.05 -13.07
C VAL A 152 -12.17 1.11 -11.88
N LEU A 153 -11.45 -0.01 -11.83
CA LEU A 153 -11.52 -0.94 -10.72
C LEU A 153 -11.14 -0.29 -9.38
N ILE A 154 -10.06 0.52 -9.36
CA ILE A 154 -9.68 1.29 -8.18
C ILE A 154 -10.77 2.30 -7.81
N ALA A 155 -11.32 3.03 -8.78
CA ALA A 155 -12.39 4.00 -8.56
C ALA A 155 -13.68 3.35 -8.01
N CYS A 156 -14.08 2.20 -8.56
CA CYS A 156 -15.23 1.44 -8.08
C CYS A 156 -15.06 1.02 -6.63
N PHE A 157 -13.84 0.73 -6.18
CA PHE A 157 -13.56 0.37 -4.80
C PHE A 157 -13.61 1.55 -3.80
N SER A 158 -14.01 2.74 -4.27
CA SER A 158 -14.32 3.88 -3.40
C SER A 158 -15.47 3.60 -2.42
N PHE A 159 -16.37 2.64 -2.71
CA PHE A 159 -17.38 2.20 -1.73
C PHE A 159 -16.72 1.65 -0.44
N PHE A 160 -15.54 1.03 -0.56
CA PHE A 160 -14.79 0.46 0.55
C PHE A 160 -13.96 1.53 1.26
N ARG A 161 -13.21 2.31 0.48
CA ARG A 161 -12.37 3.41 0.96
C ARG A 161 -12.58 4.61 0.05
N PRO A 162 -13.36 5.63 0.45
CA PRO A 162 -13.73 6.75 -0.42
C PRO A 162 -12.54 7.45 -1.09
N TYR A 163 -11.42 7.58 -0.37
CA TYR A 163 -10.20 8.20 -0.89
C TYR A 163 -9.51 7.40 -2.02
N TYR A 164 -9.91 6.15 -2.31
CA TYR A 164 -9.43 5.44 -3.51
C TYR A 164 -9.88 6.10 -4.81
N LEU A 165 -10.95 6.91 -4.79
CA LEU A 165 -11.34 7.72 -5.95
C LEU A 165 -10.25 8.73 -6.36
N LEU A 166 -9.43 9.20 -5.40
CA LEU A 166 -8.34 10.13 -5.66
C LEU A 166 -7.15 9.48 -6.36
N MET A 167 -6.97 8.16 -6.21
CA MET A 167 -5.81 7.46 -6.79
C MET A 167 -5.80 7.54 -8.33
N PRO A 168 -6.90 7.22 -9.06
CA PRO A 168 -6.94 7.43 -10.52
C PRO A 168 -6.74 8.88 -10.94
N ILE A 169 -7.30 9.84 -10.19
CA ILE A 169 -7.17 11.27 -10.48
C ILE A 169 -5.70 11.68 -10.43
N PHE A 170 -5.00 11.33 -9.35
CA PHE A 170 -3.57 11.61 -9.21
C PHE A 170 -2.72 10.84 -10.23
N ALA A 171 -3.02 9.56 -10.49
CA ALA A 171 -2.27 8.76 -11.45
C ALA A 171 -2.37 9.33 -12.88
N VAL A 172 -3.57 9.73 -13.32
CA VAL A 172 -3.79 10.37 -14.62
C VAL A 172 -3.19 11.77 -14.65
N GLY A 173 -3.40 12.58 -13.60
CA GLY A 173 -2.82 13.92 -13.51
C GLY A 173 -1.29 13.90 -13.60
N MET A 174 -0.63 13.02 -12.84
CA MET A 174 0.81 12.80 -12.94
C MET A 174 1.22 12.30 -14.33
N TYR A 175 0.44 11.40 -14.96
CA TYR A 175 0.72 10.96 -16.33
C TYR A 175 0.68 12.12 -17.33
N LEU A 176 -0.30 13.03 -17.22
CA LEU A 176 -0.45 14.21 -18.08
C LEU A 176 0.70 15.21 -17.87
N VAL A 177 1.02 15.56 -16.62
CA VAL A 177 2.15 16.43 -16.28
C VAL A 177 3.45 15.88 -16.83
N SER A 178 3.58 14.56 -16.84
CA SER A 178 4.77 13.93 -17.36
C SER A 178 5.00 14.21 -18.86
N PHE A 179 4.06 14.74 -19.64
CA PHE A 179 4.36 15.17 -21.02
C PHE A 179 5.14 16.49 -21.10
N ILE A 180 5.13 17.27 -20.02
CA ILE A 180 5.86 18.53 -19.93
C ILE A 180 7.36 18.25 -19.82
N LYS A 181 8.18 19.05 -20.49
CA LYS A 181 9.64 18.95 -20.47
C LYS A 181 10.18 19.70 -19.25
N PHE A 182 10.50 18.95 -18.21
CA PHE A 182 11.24 19.44 -17.04
C PHE A 182 12.64 18.81 -17.00
N GLU A 183 13.60 19.50 -16.38
CA GLU A 183 14.95 18.98 -16.14
C GLU A 183 14.90 17.72 -15.28
N ASN A 184 14.28 17.80 -14.10
CA ASN A 184 14.03 16.64 -13.23
C ASN A 184 12.59 16.15 -13.32
N LYS A 185 12.30 15.48 -14.43
CA LYS A 185 10.96 14.98 -14.77
C LYS A 185 10.28 14.17 -13.66
N THR A 186 11.03 13.36 -12.93
CA THR A 186 10.51 12.50 -11.86
C THR A 186 10.04 13.32 -10.68
N PHE A 187 10.87 14.23 -10.21
CA PHE A 187 10.54 15.13 -9.09
C PHE A 187 9.37 16.03 -9.46
N SER A 188 9.41 16.65 -10.65
CA SER A 188 8.31 17.49 -11.13
C SER A 188 6.99 16.71 -11.19
N THR A 189 7.00 15.47 -11.71
CA THR A 189 5.77 14.66 -11.79
C THR A 189 5.14 14.41 -10.41
N ILE A 190 5.94 14.08 -9.40
CA ILE A 190 5.46 13.89 -8.02
C ILE A 190 5.02 15.22 -7.40
N PHE A 191 5.80 16.28 -7.59
CA PHE A 191 5.51 17.61 -7.08
C PHE A 191 4.16 18.14 -7.61
N TYR A 192 3.90 18.04 -8.91
CA TYR A 192 2.60 18.40 -9.47
C TYR A 192 1.48 17.46 -9.00
N GLY A 193 1.77 16.19 -8.71
CA GLY A 193 0.82 15.30 -8.03
C GLY A 193 0.40 15.85 -6.67
N LEU A 194 1.36 16.37 -5.88
CA LEU A 194 1.08 17.06 -4.61
C LEU A 194 0.31 18.37 -4.82
N LEU A 195 0.64 19.15 -5.86
CA LEU A 195 -0.12 20.36 -6.19
C LEU A 195 -1.59 20.05 -6.54
N ILE A 196 -1.85 18.96 -7.26
CA ILE A 196 -3.23 18.51 -7.55
C ILE A 196 -3.93 18.14 -6.23
N ALA A 197 -3.25 17.45 -5.31
CA ALA A 197 -3.81 17.15 -3.99
C ALA A 197 -4.14 18.41 -3.18
N ILE A 198 -3.24 19.39 -3.16
CA ILE A 198 -3.45 20.69 -2.49
C ILE A 198 -4.66 21.39 -3.11
N PHE A 199 -4.71 21.48 -4.45
CA PHE A 199 -5.82 22.11 -5.14
C PHE A 199 -7.17 21.46 -4.81
N LEU A 200 -7.24 20.12 -4.79
CA LEU A 200 -8.45 19.40 -4.42
C LEU A 200 -8.85 19.64 -2.96
N SER A 201 -7.88 19.66 -2.03
CA SER A 201 -8.17 19.92 -0.62
C SER A 201 -8.63 21.35 -0.38
N LEU A 202 -8.01 22.34 -1.03
CA LEU A 202 -8.46 23.73 -0.97
C LEU A 202 -9.86 23.90 -1.56
N SER A 203 -10.14 23.24 -2.69
CA SER A 203 -11.47 23.24 -3.30
C SER A 203 -12.51 22.64 -2.35
N HIS A 204 -12.17 21.55 -1.64
CA HIS A 204 -13.03 20.96 -0.62
C HIS A 204 -13.26 21.92 0.56
N GLY A 205 -12.20 22.58 1.05
CA GLY A 205 -12.28 23.56 2.14
C GLY A 205 -13.19 24.73 1.82
N VAL A 206 -13.13 25.25 0.58
CA VAL A 206 -14.04 26.33 0.12
C VAL A 206 -15.50 25.87 0.06
N LEU A 207 -15.76 24.61 -0.33
CA LEU A 207 -17.12 24.09 -0.49
C LEU A 207 -17.76 23.58 0.81
N ARG A 208 -16.96 23.03 1.73
CA ARG A 208 -17.43 22.32 2.94
C ARG A 208 -17.05 23.02 4.24
N GLY A 209 -16.20 24.04 4.20
CA GLY A 209 -15.72 24.77 5.37
C GLY A 209 -14.53 24.13 6.10
N GLU A 210 -14.18 22.88 5.79
CA GLU A 210 -13.02 22.19 6.36
C GLU A 210 -12.14 21.52 5.29
N TYR A 211 -10.83 21.60 5.49
CA TYR A 211 -9.86 20.95 4.60
C TYR A 211 -9.75 19.45 4.86
N ILE A 212 -9.34 18.70 3.82
CA ILE A 212 -9.33 17.24 3.84
C ILE A 212 -8.36 16.71 4.90
N SER A 213 -7.12 17.23 4.97
CA SER A 213 -6.12 16.68 5.89
C SER A 213 -6.47 16.94 7.36
N LYS A 214 -7.16 18.05 7.66
CA LYS A 214 -7.68 18.36 8.99
C LYS A 214 -8.75 17.37 9.42
N GLN A 215 -9.76 17.18 8.56
CA GLN A 215 -10.90 16.31 8.84
C GLN A 215 -10.46 14.87 9.14
N THR A 216 -9.41 14.40 8.47
CA THR A 216 -8.99 13.01 8.59
C THR A 216 -7.84 12.80 9.55
N ARG A 217 -6.71 13.47 9.35
CA ARG A 217 -5.49 13.19 10.11
C ARG A 217 -5.47 13.91 11.45
N GLU A 218 -5.62 15.24 11.46
CA GLU A 218 -5.50 16.02 12.69
C GLU A 218 -6.61 15.72 13.69
N ASN A 219 -7.86 15.64 13.20
CA ASN A 219 -8.99 15.31 14.06
C ASN A 219 -8.87 13.89 14.63
N TYR A 220 -8.37 12.92 13.86
CA TYR A 220 -8.14 11.56 14.38
C TYR A 220 -7.08 11.54 15.48
N VAL A 221 -5.94 12.19 15.28
CA VAL A 221 -4.87 12.25 16.30
C VAL A 221 -5.29 13.02 17.55
N THR A 222 -6.15 14.03 17.40
CA THR A 222 -6.68 14.81 18.53
C THR A 222 -7.69 13.99 19.33
N ASN A 223 -8.58 13.26 18.66
CA ASN A 223 -9.59 12.42 19.29
C ASN A 223 -8.99 11.14 19.92
N ALA A 224 -8.01 10.53 19.26
CA ALA A 224 -7.25 9.42 19.81
C ALA A 224 -6.13 9.99 20.70
N ASN A 225 -6.49 10.44 21.91
CA ASN A 225 -5.58 10.97 22.96
C ASN A 225 -4.10 10.87 22.60
N LYS A 226 -3.46 12.00 22.27
CA LYS A 226 -2.08 12.14 21.75
C LYS A 226 -1.03 11.24 22.44
N ASN A 227 -1.22 10.93 23.72
CA ASN A 227 -0.35 10.09 24.54
C ASN A 227 -0.47 8.58 24.27
N SER A 228 -1.45 8.13 23.49
CA SER A 228 -1.71 6.71 23.21
C SER A 228 -1.04 6.22 21.92
N ILE A 229 -0.66 7.12 21.01
CA ILE A 229 -0.05 6.79 19.71
C ILE A 229 1.33 7.44 19.62
N ASN A 230 2.37 6.68 20.01
CA ASN A 230 3.74 7.19 20.04
C ASN A 230 4.27 7.64 18.66
N THR A 231 3.75 7.10 17.56
CA THR A 231 4.22 7.37 16.19
C THR A 231 3.25 8.24 15.38
N ALA A 232 2.43 9.05 16.06
CA ALA A 232 1.45 9.92 15.43
C ALA A 232 2.11 11.02 14.58
N ILE A 233 1.58 11.24 13.38
CA ILE A 233 2.07 12.25 12.43
C ILE A 233 1.27 13.53 12.65
N VAL A 234 1.87 14.49 13.34
CA VAL A 234 1.26 15.79 13.64
C VAL A 234 1.97 16.87 12.84
N SER A 235 1.18 17.64 12.08
CA SER A 235 1.72 18.81 11.37
C SER A 235 2.19 19.85 12.39
N PRO A 236 3.37 20.46 12.21
CA PRO A 236 3.83 21.56 13.05
C PRO A 236 3.03 22.85 12.86
N ILE A 237 2.25 22.97 11.77
CA ILE A 237 1.41 24.11 11.46
C ILE A 237 -0.05 23.63 11.44
N SER A 238 -0.95 24.40 12.08
CA SER A 238 -2.40 24.13 12.04
C SER A 238 -2.91 24.10 10.60
N GLN A 239 -3.76 23.13 10.28
CA GLN A 239 -4.41 23.00 8.98
C GLN A 239 -5.70 23.83 8.84
N ASP A 240 -5.96 24.78 9.74
CA ASP A 240 -7.13 25.67 9.66
C ASP A 240 -7.04 26.70 8.52
N THR A 241 -5.85 26.89 7.95
CA THR A 241 -5.59 27.87 6.91
C THR A 241 -5.17 27.20 5.60
N TRP A 242 -5.32 27.90 4.48
CA TRP A 242 -4.97 27.36 3.16
C TRP A 242 -3.47 26.97 3.06
N TYR A 243 -2.59 27.76 3.68
CA TYR A 243 -1.15 27.50 3.69
C TYR A 243 -0.80 26.38 4.68
N GLY A 244 -1.54 26.29 5.80
CA GLY A 244 -1.43 25.21 6.76
C GLY A 244 -1.81 23.86 6.16
N GLU A 245 -2.91 23.79 5.41
CA GLU A 245 -3.32 22.60 4.65
C GLU A 245 -2.29 22.22 3.59
N ALA A 246 -1.82 23.20 2.80
CA ALA A 246 -0.80 22.94 1.78
C ALA A 246 0.49 22.36 2.38
N PHE A 247 0.94 22.94 3.49
CA PHE A 247 2.07 22.43 4.25
C PHE A 247 1.77 21.04 4.83
N GLY A 248 0.59 20.84 5.40
CA GLY A 248 0.14 19.59 5.99
C GLY A 248 0.15 18.43 5.01
N ILE A 249 -0.27 18.64 3.76
CA ILE A 249 -0.23 17.63 2.69
C ILE A 249 1.22 17.25 2.36
N VAL A 250 2.10 18.24 2.17
CA VAL A 250 3.51 18.00 1.85
C VAL A 250 4.23 17.33 3.02
N TYR A 251 4.02 17.83 4.24
CA TYR A 251 4.57 17.26 5.47
C TYR A 251 4.12 15.81 5.65
N GLY A 252 2.83 15.53 5.45
CA GLY A 252 2.27 14.19 5.51
C GLY A 252 2.91 13.22 4.51
N PHE A 253 3.03 13.66 3.26
CA PHE A 253 3.70 12.87 2.23
C PHE A 253 5.14 12.54 2.64
N MET A 254 5.89 13.51 3.15
CA MET A 254 7.26 13.32 3.61
C MET A 254 7.32 12.41 4.85
N ALA A 255 6.50 12.66 5.86
CA ALA A 255 6.45 11.89 7.09
C ALA A 255 6.11 10.41 6.85
N VAL A 256 5.28 10.10 5.86
CA VAL A 256 4.86 8.72 5.54
C VAL A 256 5.85 8.02 4.60
N ASN A 257 6.37 8.72 3.59
CA ASN A 257 7.12 8.09 2.49
C ASN A 257 8.64 8.27 2.59
N VAL A 258 9.08 9.36 3.21
CA VAL A 258 10.48 9.70 3.47
C VAL A 258 10.64 10.09 4.96
N PRO A 259 10.40 9.14 5.90
CA PRO A 259 10.23 9.40 7.34
C PRO A 259 11.55 9.76 8.08
N VAL A 260 12.39 10.63 7.53
CA VAL A 260 13.68 11.02 8.13
C VAL A 260 13.47 11.76 9.45
N VAL A 261 12.51 12.69 9.48
CA VAL A 261 12.15 13.43 10.70
C VAL A 261 11.66 12.46 11.80
N GLU A 262 10.85 11.49 11.41
CA GLU A 262 10.32 10.51 12.35
C GLU A 262 11.38 9.51 12.84
N ALA A 263 12.36 9.14 12.00
CA ALA A 263 13.51 8.38 12.45
C ALA A 263 14.32 9.11 13.53
N ILE A 264 14.49 10.43 13.40
CA ILE A 264 15.20 11.23 14.40
C ILE A 264 14.40 11.26 15.71
N LYS A 265 13.07 11.50 15.65
CA LYS A 265 12.19 11.49 16.82
C LYS A 265 12.18 10.14 17.56
N HIS A 266 12.32 9.03 16.82
CA HIS A 266 12.22 7.68 17.35
C HIS A 266 13.54 6.90 17.30
N ILE A 267 14.68 7.59 17.44
CA ILE A 267 16.02 6.98 17.35
C ILE A 267 16.25 5.84 18.36
N LEU A 268 15.56 5.88 19.51
CA LEU A 268 15.64 4.85 20.55
C LEU A 268 14.66 3.68 20.35
N SER A 269 13.92 3.66 19.23
CA SER A 269 12.94 2.61 18.91
C SER A 269 13.43 1.77 17.72
N PRO A 270 14.15 0.65 17.96
CA PRO A 270 14.73 -0.17 16.89
C PRO A 270 13.71 -0.65 15.85
N GLN A 271 12.49 -0.93 16.28
CA GLN A 271 11.39 -1.35 15.41
C GLN A 271 10.99 -0.24 14.42
N VAL A 272 10.94 1.01 14.89
CA VAL A 272 10.62 2.18 14.04
C VAL A 272 11.76 2.43 13.06
N LEU A 273 13.02 2.36 13.51
CA LEU A 273 14.18 2.53 12.64
C LEU A 273 14.24 1.45 11.55
N ALA A 274 14.00 0.18 11.89
CA ALA A 274 13.95 -0.91 10.91
C ALA A 274 12.88 -0.65 9.83
N PHE A 275 11.71 -0.13 10.22
CA PHE A 275 10.70 0.30 9.27
C PHE A 275 11.17 1.47 8.40
N VAL A 276 11.73 2.53 8.99
CA VAL A 276 12.18 3.70 8.23
C VAL A 276 13.21 3.28 7.19
N ILE A 277 14.15 2.41 7.55
CA ILE A 277 15.13 1.85 6.60
C ILE A 277 14.43 1.08 5.48
N TRP A 278 13.51 0.18 5.80
CA TRP A 278 12.74 -0.57 4.81
C TRP A 278 11.95 0.35 3.85
N GLN A 279 11.29 1.36 4.40
CA GLN A 279 10.48 2.33 3.66
C GLN A 279 11.33 3.20 2.74
N LEU A 280 12.45 3.74 3.23
CA LEU A 280 13.37 4.56 2.44
C LEU A 280 13.98 3.77 1.28
N LEU A 281 14.40 2.53 1.53
CA LEU A 281 14.97 1.66 0.49
C LEU A 281 13.94 1.29 -0.58
N ILE A 282 12.71 0.91 -0.19
CA ILE A 282 11.64 0.64 -1.16
C ILE A 282 11.31 1.91 -1.95
N PHE A 283 11.13 3.04 -1.28
CA PHE A 283 10.79 4.30 -1.94
C PHE A 283 11.87 4.70 -2.94
N TYR A 284 13.15 4.61 -2.55
CA TYR A 284 14.28 4.91 -3.43
C TYR A 284 14.29 4.01 -4.68
N ILE A 285 14.15 2.68 -4.51
CA ILE A 285 14.12 1.76 -5.66
C ILE A 285 12.96 2.09 -6.60
N LEU A 286 11.75 2.32 -6.06
CA LEU A 286 10.59 2.69 -6.86
C LEU A 286 10.77 4.03 -7.57
N PHE A 287 11.38 5.01 -6.90
CA PHE A 287 11.68 6.34 -7.47
C PHE A 287 12.66 6.25 -8.64
N VAL A 288 13.76 5.50 -8.50
CA VAL A 288 14.73 5.30 -9.58
C VAL A 288 14.08 4.58 -10.77
N ARG A 289 13.25 3.57 -10.52
CA ARG A 289 12.50 2.88 -11.58
C ARG A 289 11.50 3.79 -12.26
N PHE A 290 10.85 4.67 -11.52
CA PHE A 290 9.91 5.64 -12.06
C PHE A 290 10.61 6.63 -12.99
N SER A 291 11.78 7.14 -12.60
CA SER A 291 12.65 7.97 -13.44
C SER A 291 13.00 7.28 -14.77
N ARG A 292 13.39 6.00 -14.71
CA ARG A 292 13.68 5.19 -15.89
C ARG A 292 12.45 5.01 -16.80
N CYS A 293 11.27 4.75 -16.23
CA CYS A 293 10.03 4.58 -16.98
C CYS A 293 9.56 5.89 -17.65
N LEU A 294 9.77 7.03 -16.99
CA LEU A 294 9.42 8.35 -17.53
C LEU A 294 10.27 8.73 -18.74
N LYS A 295 11.53 8.28 -18.78
CA LYS A 295 12.43 8.41 -19.95
C LYS A 295 12.02 7.46 -21.08
N ASN A 296 11.70 6.19 -20.76
CA ASN A 296 11.43 5.12 -21.73
C ASN A 296 9.98 4.63 -21.73
N ARG A 297 9.02 5.55 -21.91
CA ARG A 297 7.58 5.32 -21.68
C ARG A 297 6.96 4.19 -22.48
N LYS A 298 7.23 4.15 -23.79
CA LYS A 298 6.67 3.13 -24.69
C LYS A 298 7.16 1.74 -24.32
N GLN A 299 8.44 1.64 -23.94
CA GLN A 299 9.08 0.39 -23.57
C GLN A 299 8.54 -0.17 -22.25
N TYR A 300 8.30 0.69 -21.27
CA TYR A 300 7.92 0.34 -19.89
C TYR A 300 6.49 0.79 -19.54
N GLN A 301 5.55 0.74 -20.49
CA GLN A 301 4.20 1.30 -20.30
C GLN A 301 3.47 0.75 -19.07
N PHE A 302 3.42 -0.56 -18.87
CA PHE A 302 2.72 -1.14 -17.72
C PHE A 302 3.47 -0.93 -16.40
N GLU A 303 4.81 -0.92 -16.43
CA GLU A 303 5.61 -0.55 -15.25
C GLU A 303 5.36 0.91 -14.86
N LEU A 304 5.31 1.82 -15.85
CA LEU A 304 5.00 3.22 -15.65
C LEU A 304 3.63 3.40 -14.99
N TRP A 305 2.59 2.74 -15.48
CA TRP A 305 1.25 2.83 -14.89
C TRP A 305 1.17 2.18 -13.51
N THR A 306 1.90 1.08 -13.27
CA THR A 306 2.03 0.50 -11.92
C THR A 306 2.64 1.51 -10.96
N LEU A 307 3.72 2.18 -11.37
CA LEU A 307 4.40 3.18 -10.55
C LEU A 307 3.54 4.45 -10.36
N LEU A 308 2.81 4.90 -11.37
CA LEU A 308 1.86 6.03 -11.24
C LEU A 308 0.77 5.72 -10.21
N ILE A 309 0.21 4.51 -10.22
CA ILE A 309 -0.78 4.07 -9.22
C ILE A 309 -0.15 4.01 -7.82
N LEU A 310 1.07 3.48 -7.70
CA LEU A 310 1.79 3.42 -6.41
C LEU A 310 2.11 4.81 -5.85
N PHE A 311 2.65 5.73 -6.67
CA PHE A 311 2.94 7.09 -6.24
C PHE A 311 1.66 7.89 -5.95
N ALA A 312 0.57 7.65 -6.69
CA ALA A 312 -0.75 8.21 -6.38
C ALA A 312 -1.24 7.73 -5.01
N TYR A 313 -1.08 6.44 -4.72
CA TYR A 313 -1.35 5.90 -3.39
C TYR A 313 -0.47 6.53 -2.31
N PHE A 314 0.84 6.73 -2.55
CA PHE A 314 1.72 7.39 -1.59
C PHE A 314 1.30 8.83 -1.26
N ILE A 315 0.77 9.57 -2.25
CA ILE A 315 0.19 10.89 -2.05
C ILE A 315 -1.07 10.80 -1.19
N VAL A 316 -2.01 9.92 -1.55
CA VAL A 316 -3.23 9.66 -0.76
C VAL A 316 -2.86 9.29 0.68
N GLN A 317 -1.92 8.37 0.85
CA GLN A 317 -1.45 7.96 2.17
C GLN A 317 -0.89 9.12 2.98
N GLY A 318 -0.14 10.04 2.35
CA GLY A 318 0.35 11.24 3.02
C GLY A 318 -0.76 12.17 3.53
N ILE A 319 -1.92 12.19 2.87
CA ILE A 319 -3.07 13.03 3.26
C ILE A 319 -3.85 12.39 4.42
N PHE A 320 -4.11 11.09 4.33
CA PHE A 320 -5.07 10.42 5.20
C PHE A 320 -4.46 9.65 6.37
N GLU A 321 -3.19 9.26 6.31
CA GLU A 321 -2.61 8.35 7.31
C GLU A 321 -2.24 9.09 8.61
N PRO A 322 -2.71 8.61 9.78
CA PRO A 322 -2.48 9.27 11.06
C PRO A 322 -1.16 8.91 11.74
N ASP A 323 -0.58 7.75 11.45
CA ASP A 323 0.64 7.28 12.11
C ASP A 323 1.47 6.33 11.21
N LEU A 324 2.71 6.09 11.62
CA LEU A 324 3.63 5.23 10.86
C LEU A 324 3.27 3.73 10.89
N GLY A 325 2.65 3.25 11.95
CA GLY A 325 2.28 1.84 12.09
C GLY A 325 1.14 1.47 11.14
N THR A 326 0.09 2.29 11.12
CA THR A 326 -1.02 2.17 10.17
C THR A 326 -0.55 2.37 8.72
N SER A 327 0.41 3.29 8.50
CA SER A 327 1.07 3.47 7.20
C SER A 327 1.67 2.18 6.65
N ILE A 328 2.44 1.45 7.46
CA ILE A 328 3.03 0.16 7.06
C ILE A 328 1.93 -0.82 6.70
N ARG A 329 0.98 -0.99 7.63
CA ARG A 329 -0.09 -1.97 7.51
C ARG A 329 -0.85 -1.75 6.20
N HIS A 330 -1.23 -0.52 5.88
CA HIS A 330 -1.90 -0.20 4.64
C HIS A 330 -1.01 -0.40 3.39
N LYS A 331 0.30 -0.08 3.45
CA LYS A 331 1.24 -0.38 2.35
C LYS A 331 1.37 -1.89 2.08
N ILE A 332 1.28 -2.73 3.10
CA ILE A 332 1.27 -4.19 2.94
C ILE A 332 0.00 -4.66 2.20
N GLY A 333 -1.13 -3.97 2.37
CA GLY A 333 -2.29 -4.16 1.49
C GLY A 333 -2.00 -3.90 0.00
N LEU A 334 -1.05 -3.02 -0.33
CA LEU A 334 -0.59 -2.77 -1.71
C LEU A 334 0.65 -3.57 -2.12
N PHE A 335 1.10 -4.51 -1.29
CA PHE A 335 2.27 -5.32 -1.57
C PHE A 335 2.27 -6.06 -2.92
N PRO A 336 1.15 -6.55 -3.51
CA PRO A 336 1.22 -7.26 -4.79
C PRO A 336 1.59 -6.31 -5.94
N LEU A 337 1.20 -5.03 -5.87
CA LEU A 337 1.65 -4.01 -6.82
C LEU A 337 3.13 -3.66 -6.64
N ILE A 338 3.59 -3.52 -5.39
CA ILE A 338 5.00 -3.27 -5.08
C ILE A 338 5.86 -4.43 -5.59
N TYR A 339 5.45 -5.67 -5.30
CA TYR A 339 6.08 -6.89 -5.79
C TYR A 339 6.18 -6.93 -7.31
N PHE A 340 5.06 -6.64 -7.99
CA PHE A 340 5.01 -6.57 -9.45
C PHE A 340 5.95 -5.49 -10.01
N ALA A 341 5.98 -4.29 -9.42
CA ALA A 341 6.88 -3.21 -9.84
C ALA A 341 8.37 -3.57 -9.67
N LEU A 342 8.74 -4.18 -8.53
CA LEU A 342 10.13 -4.55 -8.21
C LEU A 342 10.69 -5.63 -9.16
N TYR A 343 9.84 -6.55 -9.61
CA TYR A 343 10.22 -7.67 -10.49
C TYR A 343 9.68 -7.57 -11.91
N TYR A 344 9.19 -6.39 -12.32
CA TYR A 344 8.57 -6.20 -13.62
C TYR A 344 9.41 -6.75 -14.79
N GLU A 345 10.74 -6.58 -14.77
CA GLU A 345 11.62 -7.08 -15.84
C GLU A 345 11.64 -8.61 -15.96
N ASP A 346 11.57 -9.32 -14.84
CA ASP A 346 11.50 -10.78 -14.82
C ASP A 346 10.16 -11.23 -15.42
N PHE A 347 9.06 -10.52 -15.12
CA PHE A 347 7.70 -10.84 -15.59
C PHE A 347 7.43 -10.35 -17.02
N ARG A 348 8.17 -9.34 -17.48
CA ARG A 348 7.99 -8.71 -18.79
C ARG A 348 8.21 -9.68 -19.94
N LYS A 349 9.11 -10.66 -19.78
CA LYS A 349 9.37 -11.69 -20.80
C LYS A 349 8.11 -12.47 -21.14
N ASP A 350 7.29 -12.77 -20.14
CA ASP A 350 6.00 -13.44 -20.30
C ASP A 350 4.93 -12.49 -20.88
N ILE A 351 5.00 -11.20 -20.54
CA ILE A 351 4.08 -10.17 -21.08
C ILE A 351 4.33 -9.91 -22.57
N ARG A 352 5.58 -9.90 -23.05
CA ARG A 352 5.89 -9.69 -24.48
C ARG A 352 5.43 -10.83 -25.38
N GLN A 353 5.24 -12.03 -24.87
CA GLN A 353 4.65 -13.13 -25.64
C GLN A 353 3.14 -12.95 -25.87
N SER A 354 2.51 -11.97 -25.20
CA SER A 354 1.07 -11.67 -25.27
C SER A 354 0.72 -10.41 -26.08
N ILE A 355 1.72 -9.66 -26.52
CA ILE A 355 1.62 -8.50 -27.43
C ILE A 355 2.01 -9.00 -28.81
#